data_AF-A0A9P3FHE4-F1
#
_entry.id   AF-A0A9P3FHE4-F1
#
_cell.length_a   1.000
_cell.length_b   1.000
_cell.length_c   1.000
_cell.angle_alpha   90.00
_cell.angle_beta   90.00
_cell.angle_gamma   90.00
#
_symmetry.space_group_name_H-M   'P 1'
#
loop_
_entity.id
_entity.type
_entity.pdbx_description
1 polymer ?
#
loop_
_entity_poly.entity_id
_entity_poly.type
_entity_poly.pdbx_seq_one_letter_code
_entity_poly.pdbx_strand_id
1 'polypeptide(L)'
;MPDSLQIALKNDSDLDNVHAYVTGIAIQHDGKRCLLKANGKDLYFPTDVTEIGSQLQEDCAIPLGQPGNTVTITIPQIAGGRIWIAEGHLTFLLNPGGPALVEPSVLNPSDPNANVNFGFAEFTLNDAQLYANISYVDFVPRIPIAITLQANSGDLQHVAGMAPDGIDRMAESLAQQAQKDGRPWDKLVVNKDGRNLRILNATHGGAVGASFDGYFEPYVEEVWQRYKSDCKCKINTQAGPGVLEGHVNHKGKLKIGDEEFEKPTTADILGCNSGPFTTGPSPTRNAIIPRLAAAFVRSALTECEDHPSQPHTFYTRDPTSHYARLVHEHNVDKKGYAFAYDDVQPDEGEDQSGKVNAGDPVLFTVSVGGKSATAAGGGAAAPSQAQSNAGGYDRPPPPPPAETRPSPGPGGLKGKLWGKAKGFLKH
;
A
#
# COMPACT_ATOMS: atom_id res chain seq x y z
N MET A 1 -4.97 -21.23 14.68
CA MET A 1 -3.84 -20.38 14.27
C MET A 1 -2.57 -20.81 14.99
N PRO A 2 -1.42 -20.87 14.30
CA PRO A 2 -0.15 -21.22 14.93
C PRO A 2 0.46 -20.01 15.67
N ASP A 3 1.25 -20.26 16.72
CA ASP A 3 2.02 -19.23 17.43
C ASP A 3 3.19 -18.70 16.60
N SER A 4 3.62 -19.47 15.60
CA SER A 4 4.64 -19.09 14.62
C SER A 4 4.38 -19.78 13.28
N LEU A 5 4.83 -19.18 12.18
CA LEU A 5 4.64 -19.69 10.83
C LEU A 5 5.98 -19.80 10.12
N GLN A 6 6.17 -20.90 9.38
CA GLN A 6 7.28 -21.02 8.45
C GLN A 6 7.03 -20.19 7.20
N ILE A 7 8.06 -19.44 6.78
CA ILE A 7 8.05 -18.73 5.51
C ILE A 7 9.18 -19.27 4.64
N ALA A 8 8.84 -19.65 3.42
CA ALA A 8 9.80 -19.98 2.38
C ALA A 8 10.13 -18.73 1.55
N LEU A 9 11.37 -18.27 1.62
CA LEU A 9 11.89 -17.18 0.79
C LEU A 9 12.63 -17.79 -0.40
N LYS A 10 12.05 -17.67 -1.60
CA LYS A 10 12.58 -18.27 -2.83
C LYS A 10 13.28 -17.23 -3.68
N ASN A 11 14.55 -17.46 -4.01
CA ASN A 11 15.26 -16.68 -5.03
C ASN A 11 14.91 -17.21 -6.42
N ASP A 12 13.95 -16.58 -7.07
CA ASP A 12 13.47 -16.87 -8.43
C ASP A 12 14.04 -15.84 -9.45
N SER A 13 15.21 -15.26 -9.16
CA SER A 13 15.87 -14.23 -9.97
C SER A 13 17.14 -14.78 -10.65
N ASP A 14 17.87 -13.92 -11.38
CA ASP A 14 19.24 -14.19 -11.88
C ASP A 14 20.34 -13.71 -10.92
N LEU A 15 19.96 -13.14 -9.78
CA LEU A 15 20.87 -12.49 -8.85
C LEU A 15 21.31 -13.48 -7.76
N ASP A 16 22.58 -13.41 -7.36
CA ASP A 16 23.14 -14.17 -6.24
C ASP A 16 23.37 -13.31 -4.98
N ASN A 17 23.02 -12.03 -5.05
CA ASN A 17 23.23 -11.02 -4.01
C ASN A 17 21.90 -10.47 -3.44
N VAL A 18 20.88 -11.31 -3.31
CA VAL A 18 19.57 -10.91 -2.78
C VAL A 18 19.50 -11.13 -1.27
N HIS A 19 19.06 -10.11 -0.52
CA HIS A 19 18.83 -10.18 0.92
C HIS A 19 17.37 -9.89 1.27
N ALA A 20 16.87 -10.59 2.27
CA ALA A 20 15.58 -10.33 2.89
C ALA A 20 15.74 -9.74 4.30
N TYR A 21 14.74 -8.98 4.73
CA TYR A 21 14.62 -8.47 6.09
C TYR A 21 13.15 -8.58 6.51
N VAL A 22 12.88 -8.85 7.79
CA VAL A 22 11.50 -8.87 8.31
C VAL A 22 11.38 -7.84 9.42
N THR A 23 10.42 -6.91 9.29
CA THR A 23 10.09 -5.92 10.33
C THR A 23 8.64 -6.07 10.75
N GLY A 24 8.26 -5.57 11.92
CA GLY A 24 6.86 -5.51 12.33
C GLY A 24 6.66 -5.22 13.82
N ILE A 25 5.45 -5.48 14.31
CA ILE A 25 5.08 -5.37 15.73
C ILE A 25 4.85 -6.78 16.29
N ALA A 26 5.70 -7.23 17.20
CA ALA A 26 5.60 -8.57 17.80
C ALA A 26 4.44 -8.64 18.81
N ILE A 27 3.34 -9.29 18.42
CA ILE A 27 2.09 -9.35 19.19
C ILE A 27 2.32 -10.03 20.55
N GLN A 28 3.06 -11.14 20.55
CA GLN A 28 3.38 -11.94 21.73
C GLN A 28 4.45 -11.31 22.64
N HIS A 29 4.98 -10.13 22.28
CA HIS A 29 6.01 -9.42 23.03
C HIS A 29 5.56 -7.99 23.36
N ASP A 30 4.35 -7.86 23.93
CA ASP A 30 3.74 -6.60 24.35
C ASP A 30 3.63 -5.55 23.23
N GLY A 31 3.52 -5.99 21.97
CA GLY A 31 3.45 -5.09 20.82
C GLY A 31 4.73 -4.29 20.56
N LYS A 32 5.90 -4.82 20.92
CA LYS A 32 7.18 -4.16 20.64
C LYS A 32 7.53 -4.21 19.15
N ARG A 33 8.07 -3.09 18.64
CA ARG A 33 8.72 -3.03 17.32
C ARG A 33 9.88 -4.01 17.27
N CYS A 34 9.94 -4.84 16.23
CA CYS A 34 10.96 -5.86 16.07
C CYS A 34 11.46 -5.98 14.62
N LEU A 35 12.64 -6.60 14.49
CA LEU A 35 13.13 -7.19 13.26
C LEU A 35 13.43 -8.67 13.49
N LEU A 36 13.49 -9.47 12.43
CA LEU A 36 14.02 -10.83 12.48
C LEU A 36 15.54 -10.80 12.26
N LYS A 37 16.30 -11.47 13.11
CA LYS A 37 17.75 -11.59 12.97
C LYS A 37 18.14 -12.38 11.72
N ALA A 38 19.39 -12.24 11.28
CA ALA A 38 19.94 -12.94 10.12
C ALA A 38 19.80 -14.48 10.16
N ASN A 39 19.62 -15.08 11.35
CA ASN A 39 19.39 -16.52 11.49
C ASN A 39 17.97 -16.98 11.11
N GLY A 40 17.08 -16.03 10.79
CA GLY A 40 15.72 -16.30 10.31
C GLY A 40 14.76 -16.84 11.36
N LYS A 41 15.07 -16.74 12.66
CA LYS A 41 14.24 -17.30 13.74
C LYS A 41 14.11 -16.37 14.94
N ASP A 42 15.20 -15.75 15.37
CA ASP A 42 15.20 -14.93 16.58
C ASP A 42 14.74 -13.51 16.27
N LEU A 43 13.95 -12.94 17.17
CA LEU A 43 13.60 -11.52 17.11
C LEU A 43 14.72 -10.65 17.67
N TYR A 44 14.96 -9.54 17.02
CA TYR A 44 15.72 -8.41 17.50
C TYR A 44 14.76 -7.25 17.83
N PHE A 45 14.89 -6.73 19.04
CA PHE A 45 14.16 -5.55 19.50
C PHE A 45 15.16 -4.39 19.56
N PRO A 46 15.02 -3.36 18.71
CA PRO A 46 15.90 -2.21 18.79
C PRO A 46 15.88 -1.59 20.18
N THR A 47 17.01 -1.02 20.58
CA THR A 47 17.15 -0.29 21.85
C THR A 47 17.18 1.21 21.61
N ASP A 48 16.93 1.99 22.66
CA ASP A 48 16.99 3.45 22.58
C ASP A 48 18.37 3.94 22.11
N VAL A 49 18.35 4.98 21.28
CA VAL A 49 19.54 5.66 20.75
C VAL A 49 19.49 7.15 21.09
N THR A 50 20.64 7.80 21.14
CA THR A 50 20.76 9.24 21.43
C THR A 50 20.82 10.11 20.18
N GLU A 51 21.25 9.56 19.04
CA GLU A 51 21.42 10.28 17.79
C GLU A 51 20.38 9.87 16.74
N ILE A 52 19.87 10.86 15.99
CA ILE A 52 18.99 10.65 14.84
C ILE A 52 19.77 9.93 13.74
N GLY A 53 19.18 8.91 13.12
CA GLY A 53 19.83 8.15 12.06
C GLY A 53 20.93 7.21 12.57
N SER A 54 20.85 6.77 13.82
CA SER A 54 21.77 5.76 14.36
C SER A 54 21.63 4.43 13.61
N GLN A 55 22.73 3.70 13.43
CA GLN A 55 22.69 2.38 12.80
C GLN A 55 22.04 1.33 13.71
N LEU A 56 21.46 0.30 13.08
CA LEU A 56 21.02 -0.91 13.75
C LEU A 56 22.22 -1.61 14.45
N GLN A 57 22.03 -2.09 15.67
CA GLN A 57 23.11 -2.77 16.43
C GLN A 57 23.20 -4.28 16.16
N GLU A 58 22.29 -4.82 15.36
CA GLU A 58 22.19 -6.25 15.05
C GLU A 58 22.10 -6.44 13.54
N ASP A 59 22.76 -7.47 13.00
CA ASP A 59 22.59 -7.81 11.58
C ASP A 59 21.28 -8.59 11.37
N CYS A 60 20.40 -8.00 10.58
CA CYS A 60 19.09 -8.55 10.24
C CYS A 60 18.98 -8.97 8.77
N ALA A 61 20.10 -8.98 8.02
CA ALA A 61 20.10 -9.40 6.62
C ALA A 61 20.03 -10.93 6.51
N ILE A 62 19.02 -11.45 5.82
CA ILE A 62 18.83 -12.87 5.55
C ILE A 62 19.21 -13.12 4.08
N PRO A 63 20.40 -13.68 3.79
CA PRO A 63 20.83 -13.91 2.41
C PRO A 63 19.99 -15.00 1.75
N LEU A 64 19.40 -14.73 0.58
CA LEU A 64 18.63 -15.73 -0.17
C LEU A 64 19.50 -16.70 -0.97
N GLY A 65 20.79 -16.42 -1.12
CA GLY A 65 21.75 -17.27 -1.83
C GLY A 65 21.58 -17.27 -3.35
N GLN A 66 22.10 -18.30 -4.01
CA GLN A 66 22.13 -18.43 -5.47
C GLN A 66 20.73 -18.51 -6.10
N PRO A 67 20.59 -18.20 -7.40
CA PRO A 67 19.36 -18.45 -8.16
C PRO A 67 18.79 -19.86 -7.95
N GLY A 68 17.48 -19.95 -7.70
CA GLY A 68 16.76 -21.19 -7.44
C GLY A 68 16.81 -21.66 -5.99
N ASN A 69 17.56 -20.99 -5.11
CA ASN A 69 17.62 -21.36 -3.70
C ASN A 69 16.34 -20.97 -2.93
N THR A 70 16.07 -21.71 -1.86
CA THR A 70 14.99 -21.42 -0.90
C THR A 70 15.55 -21.36 0.50
N VAL A 71 15.27 -20.27 1.21
CA VAL A 71 15.61 -20.08 2.62
C VAL A 71 14.33 -20.16 3.45
N THR A 72 14.29 -21.04 4.44
CA THR A 72 13.17 -21.13 5.37
C THR A 72 13.45 -20.29 6.61
N ILE A 73 12.55 -19.35 6.90
CA ILE A 73 12.53 -18.56 8.13
C ILE A 73 11.31 -18.92 8.96
N THR A 74 11.26 -18.50 10.22
CA THR A 74 10.11 -18.67 11.11
C THR A 74 9.78 -17.34 11.75
N ILE A 75 8.54 -16.89 11.58
CA ILE A 75 8.04 -15.67 12.21
C ILE A 75 7.05 -16.01 13.33
N PRO A 76 7.07 -15.32 14.48
CA PRO A 76 5.97 -15.37 15.44
C PRO A 76 4.79 -14.54 14.93
N GLN A 77 3.73 -14.44 15.75
CA GLN A 77 2.64 -13.52 15.48
C GLN A 77 3.13 -12.06 15.45
N ILE A 78 3.00 -11.44 14.28
CA ILE A 78 3.47 -10.08 13.98
C ILE A 78 2.33 -9.32 13.29
N ALA A 79 2.04 -8.12 13.79
CA ALA A 79 1.14 -7.17 13.16
C ALA A 79 1.91 -6.13 12.33
N GLY A 80 1.33 -5.69 11.21
CA GLY A 80 1.92 -4.68 10.34
C GLY A 80 3.34 -5.06 9.90
N GLY A 81 3.51 -6.34 9.56
CA GLY A 81 4.79 -6.90 9.17
C GLY A 81 5.14 -6.60 7.72
N ARG A 82 6.43 -6.44 7.44
CA ARG A 82 6.98 -6.30 6.09
C ARG A 82 8.11 -7.28 5.88
N ILE A 83 8.07 -7.99 4.76
CA ILE A 83 9.18 -8.80 4.24
C ILE A 83 9.82 -7.98 3.13
N TRP A 84 10.90 -7.30 3.48
CA TRP A 84 11.69 -6.48 2.57
C TRP A 84 12.64 -7.35 1.78
N ILE A 85 12.81 -7.05 0.50
CA ILE A 85 13.69 -7.76 -0.41
C ILE A 85 14.55 -6.74 -1.14
N ALA A 86 15.86 -6.95 -1.21
CA ALA A 86 16.78 -6.06 -1.90
C ALA A 86 17.85 -6.81 -2.71
N GLU A 87 18.21 -6.24 -3.86
CA GLU A 87 19.48 -6.50 -4.56
C GLU A 87 20.59 -5.76 -3.81
N GLY A 88 21.46 -6.50 -3.11
CA GLY A 88 22.38 -5.94 -2.13
C GLY A 88 21.76 -5.86 -0.73
N HIS A 89 22.09 -4.82 0.03
CA HIS A 89 21.66 -4.65 1.42
C HIS A 89 20.75 -3.43 1.60
N LEU A 90 19.85 -3.51 2.57
CA LEU A 90 19.10 -2.35 3.07
C LEU A 90 19.74 -1.82 4.35
N THR A 91 19.67 -0.50 4.49
CA THR A 91 20.05 0.23 5.70
C THR A 91 18.78 0.60 6.46
N PHE A 92 18.63 0.03 7.65
CA PHE A 92 17.64 0.46 8.64
C PHE A 92 18.32 1.38 9.66
N LEU A 93 17.64 2.45 10.04
CA LEU A 93 18.15 3.43 11.00
C LEU A 93 17.25 3.52 12.23
N LEU A 94 17.75 4.14 13.29
CA LEU A 94 17.05 4.38 14.54
C LEU A 94 17.07 5.87 14.88
N ASN A 95 15.95 6.36 15.42
CA ASN A 95 15.84 7.70 15.98
C ASN A 95 15.62 7.67 17.50
N PRO A 96 15.98 8.75 18.24
CA PRO A 96 15.65 8.90 19.66
C PRO A 96 14.14 9.00 19.90
N GLY A 97 13.72 8.78 21.15
CA GLY A 97 12.31 8.87 21.58
C GLY A 97 11.60 7.53 21.76
N GLY A 98 12.38 6.48 22.05
CA GLY A 98 11.96 5.07 22.01
C GLY A 98 12.74 4.33 20.90
N PRO A 99 12.61 3.01 20.77
CA PRO A 99 13.17 2.26 19.64
C PRO A 99 12.37 2.57 18.36
N ALA A 100 12.61 3.77 17.80
CA ALA A 100 11.95 4.29 16.62
C ALA A 100 12.69 3.84 15.37
N LEU A 101 12.28 2.67 14.85
CA LEU A 101 12.76 2.16 13.58
C LEU A 101 12.41 3.12 12.44
N VAL A 102 13.43 3.52 11.69
CA VAL A 102 13.32 4.26 10.43
C VAL A 102 13.49 3.24 9.31
N GLU A 103 12.39 2.98 8.60
CA GLU A 103 12.35 2.08 7.46
C GLU A 103 12.90 2.74 6.19
N PRO A 104 13.38 1.97 5.20
CA PRO A 104 13.89 2.49 3.93
C PRO A 104 12.89 3.42 3.22
N SER A 105 13.37 4.58 2.76
CA SER A 105 12.56 5.53 1.98
C SER A 105 13.00 5.63 0.52
N VAL A 106 12.02 5.57 -0.38
CA VAL A 106 12.23 5.88 -1.81
C VAL A 106 11.96 7.35 -2.15
N LEU A 107 11.45 8.14 -1.20
CA LEU A 107 10.96 9.50 -1.42
C LEU A 107 11.97 10.58 -1.05
N ASN A 108 12.99 10.22 -0.27
CA ASN A 108 14.08 11.10 0.09
C ASN A 108 15.32 10.73 -0.73
N PRO A 109 15.78 11.58 -1.66
CA PRO A 109 16.98 11.32 -2.46
C PRO A 109 18.27 11.14 -1.64
N SER A 110 18.29 11.62 -0.39
CA SER A 110 19.43 11.46 0.53
C SER A 110 19.31 10.22 1.41
N ASP A 111 18.23 9.43 1.30
CA ASP A 111 18.10 8.17 2.01
C ASP A 111 19.21 7.21 1.56
N PRO A 112 19.87 6.47 2.48
CA PRO A 112 20.90 5.49 2.11
C PRO A 112 20.39 4.41 1.14
N ASN A 113 19.07 4.17 1.12
CA ASN A 113 18.42 3.19 0.26
C ASN A 113 17.91 3.77 -1.06
N ALA A 114 18.07 5.08 -1.31
CA ALA A 114 17.49 5.75 -2.48
C ALA A 114 17.93 5.11 -3.81
N ASN A 115 19.13 4.54 -3.88
CA ASN A 115 19.67 3.87 -5.06
C ASN A 115 19.61 2.33 -5.00
N VAL A 116 19.06 1.75 -3.93
CA VAL A 116 18.94 0.30 -3.79
C VAL A 116 17.71 -0.18 -4.56
N ASN A 117 17.84 -1.26 -5.33
CA ASN A 117 16.70 -1.95 -5.91
C ASN A 117 16.08 -2.84 -4.82
N PHE A 118 14.95 -2.41 -4.26
CA PHE A 118 14.23 -3.13 -3.24
C PHE A 118 12.72 -3.04 -3.43
N GLY A 119 12.00 -3.95 -2.77
CA GLY A 119 10.55 -3.96 -2.63
C GLY A 119 10.15 -4.67 -1.35
N PHE A 120 8.86 -4.84 -1.11
CA PHE A 120 8.37 -5.59 0.05
C PHE A 120 7.01 -6.25 -0.21
N ALA A 121 6.75 -7.32 0.55
CA ALA A 121 5.41 -7.83 0.79
C ALA A 121 4.98 -7.49 2.22
N GLU A 122 3.70 -7.23 2.41
CA GLU A 122 3.11 -6.91 3.71
C GLU A 122 2.38 -8.13 4.26
N PHE A 123 2.37 -8.28 5.59
CA PHE A 123 1.62 -9.33 6.24
C PHE A 123 1.16 -8.96 7.65
N THR A 124 0.15 -9.67 8.14
CA THR A 124 -0.19 -9.77 9.55
C THR A 124 -0.48 -11.22 9.86
N LEU A 125 0.23 -11.77 10.85
CA LEU A 125 -0.05 -13.07 11.44
C LEU A 125 -0.55 -12.82 12.87
N ASN A 126 -1.81 -13.14 13.13
CA ASN A 126 -2.43 -13.01 14.46
C ASN A 126 -3.13 -14.31 14.88
N ASP A 127 -3.94 -14.24 15.92
CA ASP A 127 -4.70 -15.36 16.47
C ASP A 127 -5.89 -15.80 15.61
N ALA A 128 -6.26 -15.00 14.60
CA ALA A 128 -7.37 -15.28 13.69
C ALA A 128 -6.92 -15.77 12.29
N GLN A 129 -5.87 -15.17 11.71
CA GLN A 129 -5.43 -15.48 10.34
C GLN A 129 -3.98 -15.05 10.05
N LEU A 130 -3.43 -15.58 8.95
CA LEU A 130 -2.46 -14.84 8.14
C LEU A 130 -3.22 -14.05 7.09
N TYR A 131 -2.91 -12.77 6.97
CA TYR A 131 -3.25 -11.95 5.81
C TYR A 131 -1.95 -11.41 5.23
N ALA A 132 -1.74 -11.51 3.91
CA ALA A 132 -0.56 -10.97 3.25
C ALA A 132 -0.91 -10.43 1.87
N ASN A 133 -0.14 -9.44 1.40
CA ASN A 133 -0.32 -8.82 0.09
C ASN A 133 1.03 -8.36 -0.48
N ILE A 134 1.11 -8.34 -1.81
CA ILE A 134 2.07 -7.46 -2.49
C ILE A 134 1.52 -6.03 -2.46
N SER A 135 2.39 -5.03 -2.44
CA SER A 135 1.95 -3.63 -2.39
C SER A 135 2.67 -2.78 -3.42
N TYR A 136 1.87 -1.99 -4.14
CA TYR A 136 2.30 -0.97 -5.10
C TYR A 136 1.73 0.40 -4.72
N VAL A 137 1.26 0.56 -3.47
CA VAL A 137 0.68 1.81 -2.97
C VAL A 137 1.71 2.93 -2.98
N ASP A 138 2.98 2.62 -2.65
CA ASP A 138 4.05 3.60 -2.67
C ASP A 138 4.82 3.59 -4.00
N PHE A 139 5.21 2.41 -4.49
CA PHE A 139 5.94 2.28 -5.74
C PHE A 139 5.91 0.84 -6.27
N VAL A 140 6.14 0.68 -7.57
CA VAL A 140 6.47 -0.61 -8.20
C VAL A 140 7.98 -0.82 -8.11
N PRO A 141 8.47 -1.88 -7.42
CA PRO A 141 9.88 -2.21 -7.38
C PRO A 141 10.34 -2.84 -8.70
N ARG A 142 11.61 -2.64 -9.07
CA ARG A 142 12.20 -3.39 -10.19
C ARG A 142 12.29 -4.88 -9.89
N ILE A 143 12.51 -5.26 -8.63
CA ILE A 143 12.55 -6.66 -8.22
C ILE A 143 11.12 -7.20 -8.03
N PRO A 144 10.61 -8.10 -8.91
CA PRO A 144 9.25 -8.58 -8.76
C PRO A 144 9.12 -9.48 -7.54
N ILE A 145 7.97 -9.40 -6.87
CA ILE A 145 7.64 -10.21 -5.69
C ILE A 145 6.33 -10.94 -5.98
N ALA A 146 6.32 -12.24 -5.70
CA ALA A 146 5.15 -13.10 -5.76
C ALA A 146 4.92 -13.72 -4.39
N ILE A 147 3.67 -14.00 -4.06
CA ILE A 147 3.30 -14.63 -2.79
C ILE A 147 2.39 -15.83 -3.00
N THR A 148 2.61 -16.88 -2.21
CA THR A 148 1.77 -18.09 -2.21
C THR A 148 1.46 -18.47 -0.77
N LEU A 149 0.19 -18.76 -0.48
CA LEU A 149 -0.24 -19.23 0.82
C LEU A 149 -0.88 -20.61 0.70
N GLN A 150 -0.39 -21.54 1.49
CA GLN A 150 -0.98 -22.86 1.68
C GLN A 150 -1.73 -22.91 3.01
N ALA A 151 -3.02 -23.28 2.94
CA ALA A 151 -3.86 -23.56 4.10
C ALA A 151 -3.80 -25.04 4.49
N ASN A 152 -4.21 -25.37 5.71
CA ASN A 152 -4.26 -26.75 6.19
C ASN A 152 -5.31 -27.60 5.48
N SER A 153 -6.35 -26.97 4.90
CA SER A 153 -7.27 -27.62 3.96
C SER A 153 -6.60 -28.18 2.70
N GLY A 154 -5.39 -27.70 2.38
CA GLY A 154 -4.71 -27.93 1.10
C GLY A 154 -4.97 -26.84 0.06
N ASP A 155 -5.82 -25.86 0.37
CA ASP A 155 -6.07 -24.73 -0.52
C ASP A 155 -4.80 -23.92 -0.73
N LEU A 156 -4.57 -23.54 -1.99
CA LEU A 156 -3.45 -22.73 -2.42
C LEU A 156 -3.97 -21.42 -3.01
N GLN A 157 -3.56 -20.30 -2.41
CA GLN A 157 -3.76 -18.98 -2.97
C GLN A 157 -2.41 -18.47 -3.51
N HIS A 158 -2.43 -17.86 -4.68
CA HIS A 158 -1.24 -17.35 -5.33
C HIS A 158 -1.49 -15.97 -5.94
N VAL A 159 -0.49 -15.10 -5.79
CA VAL A 159 -0.40 -13.81 -6.45
C VAL A 159 0.95 -13.76 -7.16
N ALA A 160 0.92 -13.58 -8.47
CA ALA A 160 2.05 -13.81 -9.35
C ALA A 160 3.05 -12.65 -9.42
N GLY A 161 2.58 -11.42 -9.17
CA GLY A 161 3.38 -10.23 -9.38
C GLY A 161 3.68 -9.97 -10.87
N MET A 162 4.72 -9.17 -11.12
CA MET A 162 5.19 -8.87 -12.48
C MET A 162 6.22 -9.90 -12.97
N ALA A 163 6.33 -10.02 -14.30
CA ALA A 163 7.47 -10.68 -14.94
C ALA A 163 8.77 -9.85 -14.75
N PRO A 164 9.97 -10.41 -15.02
CA PRO A 164 11.25 -9.71 -14.79
C PRO A 164 11.40 -8.39 -15.57
N ASP A 165 10.71 -8.27 -16.70
CA ASP A 165 10.69 -7.09 -17.59
C ASP A 165 9.47 -6.18 -17.34
N GLY A 166 8.61 -6.50 -16.38
CA GLY A 166 7.32 -5.84 -16.19
C GLY A 166 7.45 -4.35 -15.86
N ILE A 167 8.44 -3.97 -15.05
CA ILE A 167 8.70 -2.55 -14.76
C ILE A 167 9.13 -1.77 -16.01
N ASP A 168 9.92 -2.38 -16.89
CA ASP A 168 10.42 -1.73 -18.09
C ASP A 168 9.27 -1.53 -19.09
N ARG A 169 8.42 -2.55 -19.27
CA ARG A 169 7.17 -2.43 -20.05
C ARG A 169 6.20 -1.40 -19.46
N MET A 170 6.06 -1.35 -18.14
CA MET A 170 5.22 -0.36 -17.47
C MET A 170 5.74 1.07 -17.67
N ALA A 171 7.06 1.27 -17.57
CA ALA A 171 7.69 2.57 -17.82
C ALA A 171 7.43 3.04 -19.26
N GLU A 172 7.52 2.14 -20.25
CA GLU A 172 7.16 2.44 -21.64
C GLU A 172 5.69 2.81 -21.79
N SER A 173 4.77 2.10 -21.14
CA SER A 173 3.34 2.43 -21.16
C SER A 173 3.05 3.79 -20.51
N LEU A 174 3.74 4.16 -19.43
CA LEU A 174 3.61 5.48 -18.80
C LEU A 174 4.14 6.59 -19.72
N ALA A 175 5.24 6.34 -20.45
CA ALA A 175 5.74 7.27 -21.45
C ALA A 175 4.74 7.48 -22.59
N GLN A 176 4.10 6.42 -23.08
CA GLN A 176 3.04 6.51 -24.07
C GLN A 176 1.82 7.27 -23.53
N GLN A 177 1.44 7.02 -22.28
CA GLN A 177 0.33 7.74 -21.64
C GLN A 177 0.61 9.23 -21.51
N ALA A 178 1.83 9.60 -21.08
CA ALA A 178 2.26 11.00 -20.99
C ALA A 178 2.23 11.71 -22.36
N GLN A 179 2.58 11.00 -23.44
CA GLN A 179 2.44 11.53 -24.80
C GLN A 179 0.98 11.74 -25.22
N LYS A 180 0.06 10.90 -24.71
CA LYS A 180 -1.37 10.96 -25.06
C LYS A 180 -2.09 12.11 -24.38
N ASP A 181 -1.87 12.33 -23.08
CA ASP A 181 -2.64 13.28 -22.28
C ASP A 181 -1.84 14.50 -21.77
N GLY A 182 -0.52 14.52 -22.00
CA GLY A 182 0.38 15.59 -21.55
C GLY A 182 0.61 15.63 -20.03
N ARG A 183 0.16 14.62 -19.27
CA ARG A 183 0.37 14.51 -17.82
C ARG A 183 1.67 13.78 -17.52
N PRO A 184 2.33 14.09 -16.37
CA PRO A 184 3.71 13.65 -16.11
C PRO A 184 3.81 12.19 -15.61
N TRP A 185 3.10 11.26 -16.24
CA TRP A 185 3.12 9.84 -15.89
C TRP A 185 4.51 9.22 -16.06
N ASP A 186 5.23 9.63 -17.10
CA ASP A 186 6.60 9.24 -17.42
C ASP A 186 7.59 9.66 -16.33
N LYS A 187 7.37 10.81 -15.68
CA LYS A 187 8.22 11.31 -14.60
C LYS A 187 8.15 10.48 -13.32
N LEU A 188 7.14 9.61 -13.18
CA LEU A 188 7.06 8.68 -12.04
C LEU A 188 8.14 7.60 -12.07
N VAL A 189 8.77 7.38 -13.22
CA VAL A 189 9.84 6.39 -13.39
C VAL A 189 11.14 6.92 -12.80
N VAL A 190 11.66 6.25 -11.78
CA VAL A 190 12.98 6.53 -11.21
C VAL A 190 14.01 5.65 -11.92
N ASN A 191 14.91 6.29 -12.66
CA ASN A 191 15.98 5.63 -13.40
C ASN A 191 17.34 5.88 -12.74
N LYS A 192 18.21 4.87 -12.75
CA LYS A 192 19.60 4.97 -12.34
C LYS A 192 20.48 4.34 -13.41
N ASP A 193 21.36 5.15 -13.99
CA ASP A 193 22.38 4.72 -14.95
C ASP A 193 21.80 3.92 -16.13
N GLY A 194 20.61 4.33 -16.61
CA GLY A 194 19.90 3.68 -17.73
C GLY A 194 18.99 2.52 -17.32
N ARG A 195 18.94 2.15 -16.04
CA ARG A 195 18.09 1.08 -15.50
C ARG A 195 16.94 1.65 -14.67
N ASN A 196 15.70 1.29 -14.99
CA ASN A 196 14.55 1.67 -14.18
C ASN A 196 14.63 0.95 -12.83
N LEU A 197 14.71 1.70 -11.72
CA LEU A 197 14.81 1.15 -10.37
C LEU A 197 13.44 0.90 -9.75
N ARG A 198 12.51 1.82 -9.99
CA ARG A 198 11.15 1.80 -9.45
C ARG A 198 10.26 2.78 -10.21
N ILE A 199 8.95 2.62 -10.06
CA ILE A 199 7.96 3.59 -10.54
C ILE A 199 7.17 4.05 -9.32
N LEU A 200 7.23 5.33 -9.00
CA LEU A 200 6.50 5.88 -7.85
C LEU A 200 4.99 5.96 -8.13
N ASN A 201 4.18 5.78 -7.10
CA ASN A 201 2.77 6.13 -7.18
C ASN A 201 2.61 7.64 -7.44
N ALA A 202 1.53 8.02 -8.13
CA ALA A 202 1.21 9.43 -8.40
C ALA A 202 1.06 10.28 -7.13
N THR A 203 0.66 9.69 -5.99
CA THR A 203 0.66 10.36 -4.67
C THR A 203 2.04 10.90 -4.27
N HIS A 204 3.10 10.27 -4.77
CA HIS A 204 4.49 10.59 -4.48
C HIS A 204 5.18 11.37 -5.61
N GLY A 205 4.42 11.87 -6.59
CA GLY A 205 4.95 12.58 -7.75
C GLY A 205 5.84 13.77 -7.41
N GLY A 206 5.58 14.45 -6.28
CA GLY A 206 6.40 15.56 -5.80
C GLY A 206 7.88 15.19 -5.58
N ALA A 207 8.19 13.94 -5.21
CA ALA A 207 9.55 13.46 -5.02
C ALA A 207 10.38 13.42 -6.32
N VAL A 208 9.70 13.41 -7.47
CA VAL A 208 10.29 13.34 -8.82
C VAL A 208 9.87 14.52 -9.71
N GLY A 209 9.29 15.56 -9.12
CA GLY A 209 8.86 16.76 -9.87
C GLY A 209 7.68 16.52 -10.81
N ALA A 210 6.84 15.52 -10.52
CA ALA A 210 5.56 15.28 -11.17
C ALA A 210 4.42 15.92 -10.34
N SER A 211 3.54 16.69 -10.98
CA SER A 211 2.30 17.19 -10.36
C SER A 211 1.10 16.74 -11.18
N PHE A 212 0.08 16.25 -10.48
CA PHE A 212 -1.20 15.85 -11.03
C PHE A 212 -2.32 16.81 -10.63
N ASP A 213 -2.00 18.00 -10.11
CA ASP A 213 -3.00 18.97 -9.68
C ASP A 213 -4.04 19.24 -10.79
N GLY A 214 -5.32 19.25 -10.42
CA GLY A 214 -6.39 19.49 -11.38
C GLY A 214 -6.70 18.32 -12.33
N TYR A 215 -6.12 17.13 -12.14
CA TYR A 215 -6.30 16.00 -13.06
C TYR A 215 -7.68 15.34 -12.98
N PHE A 216 -8.18 15.04 -11.78
CA PHE A 216 -9.49 14.39 -11.58
C PHE A 216 -10.66 15.38 -11.46
N GLU A 217 -10.40 16.67 -11.24
CA GLU A 217 -11.42 17.70 -11.00
C GLU A 217 -12.50 17.74 -12.11
N PRO A 218 -12.17 17.63 -13.42
CA PRO A 218 -13.20 17.51 -14.45
C PRO A 218 -14.14 16.31 -14.26
N TYR A 219 -13.59 15.15 -13.89
CA TYR A 219 -14.38 13.94 -13.61
C TYR A 219 -15.22 14.09 -12.34
N VAL A 220 -14.69 14.75 -11.30
CA VAL A 220 -15.45 15.08 -10.09
C VAL A 220 -16.67 15.96 -10.42
N GLU A 221 -16.52 16.94 -11.31
CA GLU A 221 -17.66 17.73 -11.78
C GLU A 221 -18.70 16.87 -12.50
N GLU A 222 -18.28 15.96 -13.38
CA GLU A 222 -19.20 15.05 -14.08
C GLU A 222 -19.96 14.13 -13.11
N VAL A 223 -19.28 13.56 -12.11
CA VAL A 223 -19.90 12.75 -11.05
C VAL A 223 -20.95 13.56 -10.30
N TRP A 224 -20.65 14.81 -9.95
CA TRP A 224 -21.60 15.69 -9.28
C TRP A 224 -22.80 16.05 -10.16
N GLN A 225 -22.60 16.30 -11.46
CA GLN A 225 -23.72 16.56 -12.37
C GLN A 225 -24.61 15.32 -12.52
N ARG A 226 -24.00 14.14 -12.66
CA ARG A 226 -24.72 12.86 -12.78
C ARG A 226 -25.65 12.65 -11.60
N TYR A 227 -25.14 12.74 -10.37
CA TYR A 227 -25.92 12.47 -9.16
C TYR A 227 -26.76 13.66 -8.65
N LYS A 228 -26.72 14.81 -9.34
CA LYS A 228 -27.68 15.91 -9.15
C LYS A 228 -28.98 15.70 -9.93
N SER A 229 -28.92 14.87 -10.99
CA SER A 229 -30.07 14.50 -11.81
C SER A 229 -30.82 13.29 -11.20
N ASP A 230 -31.62 12.57 -11.98
CA ASP A 230 -32.42 11.43 -11.50
C ASP A 230 -31.59 10.17 -11.17
N CYS A 231 -30.29 10.18 -11.44
CA CYS A 231 -29.38 9.07 -11.16
C CYS A 231 -28.94 9.06 -9.69
N LYS A 232 -28.88 7.87 -9.09
CA LYS A 232 -28.42 7.68 -7.70
C LYS A 232 -27.17 6.82 -7.65
N CYS A 233 -26.19 7.25 -6.88
CA CYS A 233 -25.07 6.41 -6.47
C CYS A 233 -25.59 5.36 -5.48
N LYS A 234 -25.15 4.10 -5.54
CA LYS A 234 -25.49 3.07 -4.56
C LYS A 234 -24.20 2.51 -3.98
N ILE A 235 -23.98 2.75 -2.69
CA ILE A 235 -22.83 2.20 -1.97
C ILE A 235 -23.27 1.01 -1.13
N ASN A 236 -22.89 -0.20 -1.54
CA ASN A 236 -22.89 -1.34 -0.64
C ASN A 236 -21.75 -1.17 0.37
N THR A 237 -22.10 -0.87 1.62
CA THR A 237 -21.14 -0.70 2.71
C THR A 237 -20.48 -2.01 3.12
N GLN A 238 -21.05 -3.16 2.73
CA GLN A 238 -20.65 -4.51 3.12
C GLN A 238 -20.55 -4.64 4.66
N ALA A 239 -21.38 -3.86 5.35
CA ALA A 239 -21.46 -3.72 6.79
C ALA A 239 -22.93 -3.55 7.20
N GLY A 240 -23.18 -3.33 8.49
CA GLY A 240 -24.52 -3.20 9.06
C GLY A 240 -25.50 -2.29 8.30
N PRO A 241 -25.08 -1.12 7.78
CA PRO A 241 -25.97 -0.24 7.01
C PRO A 241 -26.45 -0.79 5.66
N GLY A 242 -25.84 -1.85 5.13
CA GLY A 242 -26.22 -2.43 3.83
C GLY A 242 -25.91 -1.49 2.66
N VAL A 243 -26.85 -1.42 1.70
CA VAL A 243 -26.75 -0.56 0.51
C VAL A 243 -27.37 0.80 0.79
N LEU A 244 -26.59 1.87 0.61
CA LEU A 244 -27.01 3.25 0.81
C LEU A 244 -27.08 4.00 -0.52
N GLU A 245 -28.21 4.68 -0.77
CA GLU A 245 -28.37 5.55 -1.93
C GLU A 245 -27.72 6.93 -1.70
N GLY A 246 -27.19 7.49 -2.79
CA GLY A 246 -26.46 8.74 -2.84
C GLY A 246 -27.00 9.69 -3.91
N HIS A 247 -27.16 10.96 -3.56
CA HIS A 247 -27.51 12.04 -4.48
C HIS A 247 -26.87 13.36 -4.05
N VAL A 248 -26.69 14.29 -4.99
CA VAL A 248 -26.22 15.65 -4.66
C VAL A 248 -27.37 16.45 -4.07
N ASN A 249 -27.20 16.92 -2.83
CA ASN A 249 -28.21 17.66 -2.10
C ASN A 249 -28.24 19.16 -2.48
N HIS A 250 -29.18 19.91 -1.89
CA HIS A 250 -29.33 21.35 -2.14
C HIS A 250 -28.13 22.21 -1.73
N LYS A 251 -27.23 21.69 -0.88
CA LYS A 251 -25.96 22.35 -0.49
C LYS A 251 -24.83 22.04 -1.48
N GLY A 252 -25.09 21.25 -2.52
CA GLY A 252 -24.07 20.82 -3.48
C GLY A 252 -23.16 19.70 -2.98
N LYS A 253 -23.53 18.98 -1.92
CA LYS A 253 -22.76 17.86 -1.38
C LYS A 253 -23.35 16.53 -1.82
N LEU A 254 -22.51 15.53 -2.06
CA LEU A 254 -22.98 14.16 -2.29
C LEU A 254 -23.42 13.57 -0.94
N LYS A 255 -24.73 13.40 -0.73
CA LYS A 255 -25.31 12.80 0.47
C LYS A 255 -25.57 11.32 0.22
N ILE A 256 -24.84 10.43 0.90
CA ILE A 256 -24.99 8.95 0.82
C ILE A 256 -25.51 8.44 2.17
N GLY A 257 -26.72 7.87 2.19
CA GLY A 257 -27.43 7.67 3.45
C GLY A 257 -27.59 9.02 4.17
N ASP A 258 -27.09 9.15 5.40
CA ASP A 258 -27.07 10.43 6.13
C ASP A 258 -25.74 11.17 6.12
N GLU A 259 -24.73 10.63 5.43
CA GLU A 259 -23.38 11.19 5.37
C GLU A 259 -23.22 12.16 4.20
N GLU A 260 -22.72 13.36 4.46
CA GLU A 260 -22.40 14.36 3.43
C GLU A 260 -20.91 14.28 3.04
N PHE A 261 -20.63 14.31 1.74
CA PHE A 261 -19.28 14.35 1.17
C PHE A 261 -19.11 15.59 0.30
N GLU A 262 -18.01 16.32 0.54
CA GLU A 262 -17.56 17.40 -0.34
C GLU A 262 -16.95 16.82 -1.63
N LYS A 263 -16.79 17.68 -2.64
CA LYS A 263 -16.02 17.33 -3.85
C LYS A 263 -14.58 17.01 -3.47
N PRO A 264 -14.05 15.81 -3.80
CA PRO A 264 -12.64 15.53 -3.59
C PRO A 264 -11.77 16.27 -4.62
N THR A 265 -10.57 16.62 -4.22
CA THR A 265 -9.49 17.07 -5.10
C THR A 265 -8.74 15.88 -5.70
N THR A 266 -7.86 16.11 -6.67
CA THR A 266 -6.94 15.06 -7.15
C THR A 266 -6.10 14.46 -6.01
N ALA A 267 -5.62 15.28 -5.06
CA ALA A 267 -4.84 14.80 -3.93
C ALA A 267 -5.67 13.89 -3.00
N ASP A 268 -6.94 14.23 -2.76
CA ASP A 268 -7.85 13.38 -1.97
C ASP A 268 -8.09 12.04 -2.66
N ILE A 269 -8.31 12.03 -3.98
CA ILE A 269 -8.57 10.81 -4.76
C ILE A 269 -7.34 9.90 -4.79
N LEU A 270 -6.16 10.45 -5.11
CA LEU A 270 -4.94 9.64 -5.17
C LEU A 270 -4.53 9.12 -3.79
N GLY A 271 -4.67 9.95 -2.74
CA GLY A 271 -4.25 9.62 -1.38
C GLY A 271 -5.24 8.79 -0.56
N CYS A 272 -6.52 8.81 -0.92
CA CYS A 272 -7.62 8.10 -0.22
C CYS A 272 -7.76 8.40 1.28
N ASN A 273 -7.18 9.49 1.80
CA ASN A 273 -7.05 9.72 3.25
C ASN A 273 -7.32 11.16 3.72
N SER A 274 -7.61 12.07 2.79
CA SER A 274 -7.80 13.50 3.04
C SER A 274 -9.17 13.97 2.54
N GLY A 275 -9.53 15.21 2.90
CA GLY A 275 -10.77 15.85 2.48
C GLY A 275 -12.00 14.99 2.80
N PRO A 276 -12.84 14.63 1.82
CA PRO A 276 -14.03 13.82 2.06
C PRO A 276 -13.71 12.37 2.49
N PHE A 277 -12.47 11.91 2.38
CA PHE A 277 -12.04 10.54 2.73
C PHE A 277 -11.38 10.44 4.10
N THR A 278 -11.40 11.49 4.92
CA THR A 278 -10.94 11.42 6.30
C THR A 278 -11.95 10.64 7.16
N THR A 279 -11.46 9.59 7.83
CA THR A 279 -12.24 8.79 8.79
C THR A 279 -12.54 9.60 10.06
N GLY A 280 -13.66 9.28 10.70
CA GLY A 280 -14.11 9.99 11.90
C GLY A 280 -14.93 9.11 12.84
N PRO A 281 -15.70 9.70 13.76
CA PRO A 281 -16.48 8.95 14.74
C PRO A 281 -17.69 8.21 14.14
N SER A 282 -18.09 8.49 12.89
CA SER A 282 -19.23 7.83 12.24
C SER A 282 -18.82 6.48 11.62
N PRO A 283 -19.33 5.34 12.13
CA PRO A 283 -19.07 4.03 11.54
C PRO A 283 -19.62 3.93 10.12
N THR A 284 -20.80 4.52 9.87
CA THR A 284 -21.40 4.55 8.53
C THR A 284 -20.50 5.28 7.54
N ARG A 285 -19.95 6.44 7.93
CA ARG A 285 -19.00 7.18 7.10
C ARG A 285 -17.75 6.34 6.81
N ASN A 286 -17.17 5.73 7.83
CA ASN A 286 -15.97 4.90 7.69
C ASN A 286 -16.22 3.67 6.81
N ALA A 287 -17.45 3.15 6.77
CA ALA A 287 -17.82 2.06 5.87
C ALA A 287 -18.01 2.52 4.41
N ILE A 288 -18.48 3.76 4.18
CA ILE A 288 -18.66 4.35 2.84
C ILE A 288 -17.30 4.72 2.20
N ILE A 289 -16.40 5.34 2.97
CA ILE A 289 -15.15 5.95 2.47
C ILE A 289 -14.36 5.03 1.53
N PRO A 290 -14.05 3.76 1.90
CA PRO A 290 -13.26 2.88 1.03
C PRO A 290 -13.91 2.67 -0.35
N ARG A 291 -15.23 2.50 -0.37
CA ARG A 291 -15.99 2.24 -1.61
C ARG A 291 -16.04 3.46 -2.50
N LEU A 292 -16.30 4.61 -1.91
CA LEU A 292 -16.36 5.86 -2.66
C LEU A 292 -14.97 6.23 -3.21
N ALA A 293 -13.92 6.15 -2.39
CA ALA A 293 -12.54 6.44 -2.80
C ALA A 293 -12.08 5.50 -3.93
N ALA A 294 -12.30 4.18 -3.79
CA ALA A 294 -11.96 3.23 -4.85
C ALA A 294 -12.71 3.50 -6.17
N ALA A 295 -13.99 3.86 -6.09
CA ALA A 295 -14.79 4.20 -7.27
C ALA A 295 -14.29 5.48 -7.97
N PHE A 296 -13.73 6.45 -7.24
CA PHE A 296 -13.06 7.61 -7.82
C PHE A 296 -11.73 7.23 -8.50
N VAL A 297 -10.85 6.49 -7.82
CA VAL A 297 -9.55 6.08 -8.37
C VAL A 297 -9.72 5.28 -9.67
N ARG A 298 -10.73 4.41 -9.72
CA ARG A 298 -11.09 3.57 -10.86
C ARG A 298 -11.92 4.29 -11.93
N SER A 299 -12.29 5.56 -11.72
CA SER A 299 -13.19 6.33 -12.58
C SER A 299 -14.52 5.64 -12.90
N ALA A 300 -15.09 4.90 -11.94
CA ALA A 300 -16.25 4.03 -12.16
C ALA A 300 -17.62 4.68 -11.87
N LEU A 301 -17.67 5.81 -11.15
CA LEU A 301 -18.91 6.46 -10.71
C LEU A 301 -19.78 7.00 -11.86
N THR A 302 -19.20 7.20 -13.05
CA THR A 302 -19.97 7.54 -14.26
C THR A 302 -20.34 6.32 -15.11
N GLU A 303 -19.71 5.18 -14.87
CA GLU A 303 -19.85 3.96 -15.66
C GLU A 303 -20.98 3.08 -15.13
N CYS A 304 -21.22 3.09 -13.81
CA CYS A 304 -22.29 2.35 -13.17
C CYS A 304 -22.80 3.07 -11.90
N GLU A 305 -23.93 2.59 -11.36
CA GLU A 305 -24.52 3.14 -10.13
C GLU A 305 -24.13 2.35 -8.89
N ASP A 306 -23.97 1.04 -9.01
CA ASP A 306 -23.69 0.14 -7.91
C ASP A 306 -22.18 0.05 -7.62
N HIS A 307 -21.79 0.39 -6.40
CA HIS A 307 -20.41 0.31 -5.91
C HIS A 307 -20.33 -0.50 -4.61
N PRO A 308 -19.29 -1.35 -4.44
CA PRO A 308 -18.20 -1.62 -5.37
C PRO A 308 -18.66 -2.21 -6.69
N SER A 309 -18.09 -1.73 -7.81
CA SER A 309 -18.46 -2.18 -9.16
C SER A 309 -17.54 -3.28 -9.66
N GLN A 310 -17.92 -3.90 -10.78
CA GLN A 310 -17.16 -5.02 -11.37
C GLN A 310 -15.91 -4.53 -12.13
N PRO A 311 -14.84 -5.34 -12.23
CA PRO A 311 -13.57 -4.93 -12.85
C PRO A 311 -13.68 -4.38 -14.29
N HIS A 312 -14.63 -4.84 -15.08
CA HIS A 312 -14.84 -4.35 -16.45
C HIS A 312 -15.27 -2.87 -16.53
N THR A 313 -15.64 -2.26 -15.39
CA THR A 313 -15.98 -0.83 -15.29
C THR A 313 -14.78 0.05 -14.91
N PHE A 314 -13.63 -0.54 -14.58
CA PHE A 314 -12.49 0.20 -14.06
C PHE A 314 -11.63 0.77 -15.19
N TYR A 315 -11.20 2.01 -15.03
CA TYR A 315 -10.22 2.67 -15.89
C TYR A 315 -10.62 2.73 -17.38
N THR A 316 -11.92 2.71 -17.68
CA THR A 316 -12.48 2.65 -19.06
C THR A 316 -12.54 4.02 -19.74
N ARG A 317 -12.19 5.09 -19.02
CA ARG A 317 -12.31 6.48 -19.47
C ARG A 317 -11.19 7.34 -18.90
N ASP A 318 -11.09 8.56 -19.44
CA ASP A 318 -10.20 9.61 -18.93
C ASP A 318 -11.02 10.72 -18.24
N PRO A 319 -10.47 11.42 -17.23
CA PRO A 319 -9.26 11.04 -16.48
C PRO A 319 -9.47 9.76 -15.64
N THR A 320 -8.40 9.00 -15.43
CA THR A 320 -8.34 7.87 -14.49
C THR A 320 -6.93 7.65 -13.93
N SER A 321 -6.79 6.82 -12.89
CA SER A 321 -5.47 6.47 -12.35
C SER A 321 -4.73 5.54 -13.31
N HIS A 322 -3.98 6.13 -14.24
CA HIS A 322 -3.19 5.36 -15.21
C HIS A 322 -2.05 4.58 -14.56
N TYR A 323 -1.52 5.06 -13.44
CA TYR A 323 -0.62 4.26 -12.60
C TYR A 323 -1.30 2.96 -12.18
N ALA A 324 -2.47 3.01 -11.55
CA ALA A 324 -3.17 1.81 -11.07
C ALA A 324 -3.61 0.90 -12.23
N ARG A 325 -4.17 1.47 -13.30
CA ARG A 325 -4.51 0.74 -14.54
C ARG A 325 -3.32 -0.09 -15.04
N LEU A 326 -2.15 0.53 -15.12
CA LEU A 326 -0.93 -0.10 -15.64
C LEU A 326 -0.29 -1.08 -14.65
N VAL A 327 -0.42 -0.87 -13.35
CA VAL A 327 -0.04 -1.87 -12.35
C VAL A 327 -0.82 -3.16 -12.59
N HIS A 328 -2.15 -3.10 -12.69
CA HIS A 328 -2.94 -4.29 -13.00
C HIS A 328 -2.59 -4.85 -14.39
N GLU A 329 -2.40 -4.00 -15.40
CA GLU A 329 -2.06 -4.47 -16.75
C GLU A 329 -0.74 -5.27 -16.82
N HIS A 330 0.28 -4.85 -16.07
CA HIS A 330 1.62 -5.45 -16.14
C HIS A 330 1.88 -6.56 -15.12
N ASN A 331 1.00 -6.74 -14.12
CA ASN A 331 0.99 -7.95 -13.30
C ASN A 331 0.47 -9.15 -14.13
N VAL A 332 1.11 -10.31 -13.96
CA VAL A 332 0.83 -11.50 -14.78
C VAL A 332 -0.58 -12.01 -14.56
N ASP A 333 -1.07 -11.93 -13.33
CA ASP A 333 -2.42 -12.34 -12.91
C ASP A 333 -3.42 -11.17 -12.83
N LYS A 334 -3.02 -9.98 -13.28
CA LYS A 334 -3.77 -8.72 -13.19
C LYS A 334 -4.05 -8.21 -11.78
N LYS A 335 -3.44 -8.81 -10.75
CA LYS A 335 -3.62 -8.43 -9.35
C LYS A 335 -2.45 -7.58 -8.86
N GLY A 336 -2.74 -6.63 -7.98
CA GLY A 336 -1.73 -5.82 -7.31
C GLY A 336 -2.36 -4.66 -6.55
N TYR A 337 -1.85 -4.37 -5.37
CA TYR A 337 -2.43 -3.35 -4.49
C TYR A 337 -1.93 -1.96 -4.90
N ALA A 338 -2.59 -1.32 -5.87
CA ALA A 338 -2.08 -0.10 -6.50
C ALA A 338 -2.44 1.20 -5.77
N PHE A 339 -3.44 1.16 -4.88
CA PHE A 339 -3.87 2.30 -4.05
C PHE A 339 -4.53 1.78 -2.77
N ALA A 340 -4.71 2.64 -1.75
CA ALA A 340 -5.05 2.23 -0.38
C ALA A 340 -6.29 1.32 -0.22
N TYR A 341 -7.26 1.42 -1.13
CA TYR A 341 -8.52 0.68 -1.09
C TYR A 341 -8.73 -0.22 -2.31
N ASP A 342 -7.65 -0.74 -2.91
CA ASP A 342 -7.74 -1.63 -4.07
C ASP A 342 -8.34 -3.01 -3.74
N ASP A 343 -8.41 -3.34 -2.45
CA ASP A 343 -9.09 -4.51 -1.89
C ASP A 343 -10.62 -4.40 -1.88
N VAL A 344 -11.16 -3.22 -2.23
CA VAL A 344 -12.59 -3.02 -2.38
C VAL A 344 -13.10 -3.77 -3.62
N GLN A 345 -13.98 -4.73 -3.40
CA GLN A 345 -14.58 -5.59 -4.42
C GLN A 345 -16.07 -5.83 -4.11
N PRO A 346 -16.90 -6.17 -5.11
CA PRO A 346 -18.26 -6.67 -4.88
C PRO A 346 -18.26 -7.93 -4.00
N ASP A 347 -19.36 -8.22 -3.29
CA ASP A 347 -19.45 -9.36 -2.36
C ASP A 347 -19.12 -10.73 -3.01
N GLU A 348 -19.45 -10.90 -4.30
CA GLU A 348 -19.11 -12.08 -5.11
C GLU A 348 -18.17 -11.72 -6.27
N GLY A 349 -17.40 -10.64 -6.13
CA GLY A 349 -16.49 -10.12 -7.17
C GLY A 349 -15.07 -10.68 -7.08
N GLU A 350 -14.32 -10.54 -8.16
CA GLU A 350 -12.91 -10.93 -8.22
C GLU A 350 -12.04 -9.93 -7.44
N ASP A 351 -11.15 -10.45 -6.58
CA ASP A 351 -10.13 -9.63 -5.90
C ASP A 351 -9.08 -9.16 -6.91
N GLN A 352 -8.84 -7.84 -6.96
CA GLN A 352 -7.80 -7.20 -7.78
C GLN A 352 -6.57 -6.80 -6.95
N SER A 353 -6.64 -6.86 -5.62
CA SER A 353 -5.63 -6.29 -4.73
C SER A 353 -4.36 -7.12 -4.59
N GLY A 354 -4.38 -8.41 -4.95
CA GLY A 354 -3.21 -9.27 -4.83
C GLY A 354 -2.91 -9.65 -3.39
N LYS A 355 -3.97 -9.98 -2.63
CA LYS A 355 -3.89 -10.53 -1.28
C LYS A 355 -4.01 -12.05 -1.25
N VAL A 356 -3.52 -12.64 -0.17
CA VAL A 356 -3.79 -14.02 0.25
C VAL A 356 -4.12 -14.03 1.74
N ASN A 357 -5.03 -14.90 2.17
CA ASN A 357 -5.35 -15.04 3.59
C ASN A 357 -5.85 -16.43 3.97
N ALA A 358 -5.55 -16.87 5.20
CA ALA A 358 -6.04 -18.15 5.73
C ALA A 358 -6.12 -18.12 7.26
N GLY A 359 -7.16 -18.75 7.83
CA GLY A 359 -7.32 -18.96 9.28
C GLY A 359 -6.56 -20.19 9.82
N ASP A 360 -5.89 -20.91 8.94
CA ASP A 360 -5.14 -22.14 9.20
C ASP A 360 -3.88 -22.24 8.30
N PRO A 361 -3.03 -21.19 8.24
CA PRO A 361 -1.88 -21.17 7.35
C PRO A 361 -0.86 -22.23 7.75
N VAL A 362 -0.33 -22.95 6.75
CA VAL A 362 0.71 -23.98 6.92
C VAL A 362 2.06 -23.49 6.42
N LEU A 363 2.08 -22.88 5.25
CA LEU A 363 3.28 -22.35 4.62
C LEU A 363 2.96 -21.08 3.87
N PHE A 364 3.74 -20.03 4.13
CA PHE A 364 3.73 -18.81 3.34
C PHE A 364 5.01 -18.74 2.52
N THR A 365 4.91 -18.57 1.20
CA THR A 365 6.06 -18.49 0.31
C THR A 365 6.12 -17.09 -0.29
N VAL A 366 7.31 -16.47 -0.23
CA VAL A 366 7.62 -15.22 -0.93
C VAL A 366 8.69 -15.54 -1.98
N SER A 367 8.33 -15.39 -3.26
CA SER A 367 9.26 -15.61 -4.37
C SER A 367 9.70 -14.29 -4.98
N VAL A 368 10.98 -14.19 -5.34
CA VAL A 368 11.64 -12.95 -5.73
C VAL A 368 12.27 -13.08 -7.12
N GLY A 369 11.96 -12.18 -8.05
CA GLY A 369 12.59 -12.12 -9.36
C GLY A 369 11.67 -12.38 -10.54
N GLY A 370 10.58 -13.13 -10.32
CA GLY A 370 9.48 -13.28 -11.28
C GLY A 370 9.76 -14.19 -12.49
N LYS A 371 10.85 -14.96 -12.54
CA LYS A 371 11.15 -15.88 -13.66
C LYS A 371 10.06 -16.94 -13.86
N SER A 372 9.47 -17.38 -12.77
CA SER A 372 8.38 -18.35 -12.72
C SER A 372 7.02 -17.68 -12.55
N ALA A 373 6.90 -16.36 -12.80
CA ALA A 373 5.63 -15.65 -12.68
C ALA A 373 4.63 -16.23 -13.69
N THR A 374 3.61 -16.92 -13.18
CA THR A 374 2.53 -17.50 -13.96
C THR A 374 1.22 -17.15 -13.29
N ALA A 375 0.22 -16.75 -14.07
CA ALA A 375 -1.14 -16.68 -13.55
C ALA A 375 -1.52 -18.09 -13.08
N ALA A 376 -2.09 -18.21 -11.87
CA ALA A 376 -2.61 -19.49 -11.41
C ALA A 376 -3.62 -19.99 -12.46
N GLY A 377 -3.31 -21.11 -13.12
CA GLY A 377 -4.23 -21.72 -14.08
C GLY A 377 -5.57 -21.98 -13.40
N GLY A 378 -6.67 -21.63 -14.08
CA GLY A 378 -8.04 -21.63 -13.56
C GLY A 378 -8.56 -23.00 -13.08
N GLY A 379 -8.01 -23.51 -11.98
CA GLY A 379 -8.69 -24.44 -11.10
C GLY A 379 -9.76 -23.66 -10.36
N ALA A 380 -11.01 -24.08 -10.51
CA ALA A 380 -12.18 -23.45 -9.92
C ALA A 380 -11.88 -22.98 -8.48
N ALA A 381 -11.96 -21.68 -8.25
CA ALA A 381 -12.08 -21.15 -6.90
C ALA A 381 -13.29 -21.85 -6.27
N ALA A 382 -13.05 -22.66 -5.25
CA ALA A 382 -14.13 -23.11 -4.39
C ALA A 382 -14.83 -21.84 -3.86
N PRO A 383 -16.17 -21.83 -3.77
CA PRO A 383 -16.90 -20.65 -3.30
C PRO A 383 -16.30 -20.24 -1.96
N SER A 384 -15.80 -19.01 -1.91
CA SER A 384 -15.42 -18.34 -0.66
C SER A 384 -16.58 -18.52 0.30
N GLN A 385 -16.43 -19.38 1.30
CA GLN A 385 -17.42 -19.48 2.35
C GLN A 385 -17.53 -18.10 2.96
N ALA A 386 -18.72 -17.52 2.88
CA ALA A 386 -19.09 -16.32 3.62
C ALA A 386 -18.84 -16.62 5.10
N GLN A 387 -17.66 -16.25 5.61
CA GLN A 387 -17.48 -16.07 7.02
C GLN A 387 -18.43 -14.94 7.41
N SER A 388 -19.41 -15.29 8.23
CA SER A 388 -20.29 -14.34 8.87
C SER A 388 -19.43 -13.25 9.52
N ASN A 389 -19.49 -12.04 8.97
CA ASN A 389 -18.98 -10.81 9.58
C ASN A 389 -19.81 -10.47 10.84
N ALA A 390 -19.76 -11.35 11.83
CA ALA A 390 -20.31 -11.13 13.18
C ALA A 390 -19.24 -10.60 14.15
N GLY A 391 -18.00 -10.43 13.70
CA GLY A 391 -16.98 -9.62 14.39
C GLY A 391 -16.68 -8.40 13.54
N GLY A 392 -16.89 -7.20 14.08
CA GLY A 392 -16.49 -5.96 13.43
C GLY A 392 -14.99 -5.99 13.13
N TYR A 393 -14.65 -6.09 11.85
CA TYR A 393 -13.30 -5.89 11.33
C TYR A 393 -13.00 -4.39 11.34
N ASP A 394 -12.51 -3.87 12.47
CA ASP A 394 -11.87 -2.56 12.51
C ASP A 394 -10.45 -2.71 11.94
N ARG A 395 -10.30 -2.53 10.62
CA ARG A 395 -8.98 -2.28 10.02
C ARG A 395 -8.61 -0.84 10.37
N PRO A 396 -7.55 -0.58 11.16
CA PRO A 396 -7.03 0.78 11.28
C PRO A 396 -6.59 1.24 9.89
N PRO A 397 -6.82 2.51 9.52
CA PRO A 397 -6.29 3.04 8.26
C PRO A 397 -4.77 2.79 8.20
N PRO A 398 -4.20 2.56 7.00
CA PRO A 398 -2.76 2.46 6.85
C PRO A 398 -2.09 3.67 7.52
N PRO A 399 -0.93 3.48 8.17
CA PRO A 399 -0.24 4.58 8.81
C PRO A 399 0.00 5.70 7.79
N PRO A 400 -0.22 6.97 8.15
CA PRO A 400 0.04 8.07 7.24
C PRO A 400 1.51 8.04 6.80
N PRO A 401 1.83 8.47 5.56
CA PRO A 401 3.20 8.71 5.16
C PRO A 401 3.89 9.60 6.19
N ALA A 402 5.16 9.33 6.49
CA ALA A 402 5.92 10.14 7.42
C ALA A 402 5.86 11.62 7.02
N GLU A 403 5.32 12.47 7.91
CA GLU A 403 5.30 13.91 7.70
C GLU A 403 6.74 14.42 7.53
N THR A 404 7.06 14.92 6.34
CA THR A 404 8.25 15.74 6.15
C THR A 404 7.99 17.08 6.84
N ARG A 405 8.45 17.22 8.09
CA ARG A 405 8.55 18.56 8.69
C ARG A 405 9.53 19.38 7.84
N PRO A 406 9.20 20.61 7.43
CA PRO A 406 10.13 21.46 6.72
C PRO A 406 11.37 21.70 7.61
N SER A 407 12.55 21.46 7.05
CA SER A 407 13.82 21.75 7.72
C SER A 407 13.87 23.22 8.13
N PRO A 408 14.28 23.57 9.36
CA PRO A 408 14.52 24.96 9.70
C PRO A 408 15.74 25.43 8.89
N GLY A 409 15.53 26.41 8.01
CA GLY A 409 16.59 27.02 7.23
C GLY A 409 17.69 27.64 8.11
N PRO A 410 18.92 27.78 7.57
CA PRO A 410 20.06 28.23 8.36
C PRO A 410 19.87 29.69 8.81
N GLY A 411 19.97 29.90 10.12
CA GLY A 411 19.75 31.18 10.76
C GLY A 411 20.73 32.27 10.33
N GLY A 412 20.16 33.44 10.01
CA GLY A 412 20.88 34.71 10.00
C GLY A 412 20.78 35.38 11.37
N LEU A 413 21.91 35.56 12.04
CA LEU A 413 22.04 36.38 13.24
C LEU A 413 21.49 37.80 13.01
N LYS A 414 20.60 38.27 13.90
CA LYS A 414 20.59 39.65 14.44
C LYS A 414 19.51 39.82 15.51
N GLY A 415 19.91 40.26 16.70
CA GLY A 415 19.11 41.22 17.49
C GLY A 415 18.55 40.79 18.85
N LYS A 416 19.42 40.79 19.88
CA LYS A 416 19.27 41.44 21.21
C LYS A 416 18.00 41.24 22.06
N LEU A 417 18.23 40.62 23.22
CA LEU A 417 18.00 41.07 24.63
C LEU A 417 16.65 41.65 25.11
N TRP A 418 16.36 41.25 26.36
CA TRP A 418 15.34 41.67 27.35
C TRP A 418 14.03 40.85 27.35
N GLY A 419 13.47 40.41 28.46
CA GLY A 419 13.79 40.60 29.88
C GLY A 419 12.84 39.73 30.74
N LYS A 420 13.26 39.47 31.98
CA LYS A 420 12.58 38.60 32.96
C LYS A 420 11.28 39.21 33.53
N ALA A 421 10.33 38.31 33.78
CA ALA A 421 9.50 38.15 34.99
C ALA A 421 8.31 39.08 35.32
N LYS A 422 7.31 38.42 35.96
CA LYS A 422 6.08 38.88 36.66
C LYS A 422 4.89 39.18 35.74
N GLY A 423 3.65 38.78 36.03
CA GLY A 423 3.06 38.14 37.20
C GLY A 423 1.52 38.07 37.01
N PHE A 424 0.92 37.18 37.79
CA PHE A 424 -0.51 36.99 38.14
C PHE A 424 -1.60 38.02 37.75
N LEU A 425 -2.80 37.43 37.58
CA LEU A 425 -4.17 37.88 37.92
C LEU A 425 -5.12 38.30 36.79
N LYS A 426 -6.13 37.44 36.61
CA LYS A 426 -7.59 37.69 36.48
C LYS A 426 -8.03 38.95 35.73
N HIS A 427 -8.74 38.76 34.62
CA HIS A 427 -10.21 38.73 34.61
C HIS A 427 -10.75 37.97 33.39
#